data_AF-A0A936ASU1-F1
#
_entry.id   AF-A0A936ASU1-F1
#
_cell.length_a   1.000
_cell.length_b   1.000
_cell.length_c   1.000
_cell.angle_alpha   90.00
_cell.angle_beta   90.00
_cell.angle_gamma   90.00
#
_symmetry.space_group_name_H-M   'P 1'
#
loop_
_entity.id
_entity.type
_entity.pdbx_description
1 polymer ?
#
loop_
_entity_poly.entity_id
_entity_poly.type
_entity_poly.pdbx_seq_one_letter_code
_entity_poly.pdbx_strand_id
1 'polypeptide(L)'
;MCIQTVGLVQAAIEREGISSVSITLLREVTEIIRPPRALFANFRMGFPLGMPDHPKLQHKVIAAALELLDRNDVPVLAEFRG
;
A
#
# COMPACT_ATOMS: atom_id res chain seq x y z
N MET A 1 7.82 4.97 -11.48
CA MET A 1 7.65 3.52 -11.78
C MET A 1 6.16 3.20 -11.82
N CYS A 2 5.70 2.27 -12.67
CA CYS A 2 4.27 1.94 -12.73
C CYS A 2 3.86 0.96 -11.63
N ILE A 3 2.58 0.99 -11.26
CA ILE A 3 2.01 0.14 -10.20
C ILE A 3 2.20 -1.36 -10.48
N GLN A 4 2.15 -1.79 -11.75
CA GLN A 4 2.38 -3.18 -12.16
C GLN A 4 3.81 -3.64 -11.84
N THR A 5 4.82 -2.87 -12.23
CA THR A 5 6.23 -3.19 -11.93
C THR A 5 6.48 -3.24 -10.43
N VAL A 6 5.94 -2.28 -9.67
CA VAL A 6 6.13 -2.23 -8.22
C VAL A 6 5.49 -3.43 -7.53
N GLY A 7 4.30 -3.89 -7.96
CA GLY A 7 3.67 -5.10 -7.43
C GLY A 7 4.50 -6.37 -7.67
N LEU A 8 5.13 -6.50 -8.84
CA LEU A 8 6.04 -7.62 -9.13
C LEU A 8 7.30 -7.57 -8.26
N VAL A 9 7.89 -6.39 -8.07
CA VAL A 9 9.05 -6.20 -7.18
C VAL A 9 8.67 -6.55 -5.74
N GLN A 10 7.49 -6.13 -5.27
CA GLN A 10 6.99 -6.45 -3.95
C GLN A 10 6.87 -7.98 -3.75
N ALA A 11 6.29 -8.69 -4.73
CA ALA A 11 6.19 -10.14 -4.68
C ALA A 11 7.57 -10.85 -4.69
N ALA A 12 8.54 -10.30 -5.41
CA ALA A 12 9.91 -10.84 -5.40
C ALA A 12 10.60 -10.65 -4.04
N ILE A 13 10.45 -9.48 -3.41
CA ILE A 13 11.01 -9.19 -2.08
C ILE A 13 10.45 -10.15 -1.01
N GLU A 14 9.14 -10.43 -1.06
CA GLU A 14 8.48 -11.32 -0.08
C GLU A 14 8.88 -12.79 -0.24
N ARG A 15 9.23 -13.23 -1.46
CA ARG A 15 9.76 -14.58 -1.70
C ARG A 15 11.11 -14.80 -1.03
N GLU A 16 11.88 -13.73 -0.80
CA GLU A 16 13.13 -13.73 -0.05
C GLU A 16 12.92 -13.60 1.48
N GLY A 17 11.67 -13.65 1.96
CA GLY A 17 11.35 -13.59 3.38
C GLY A 17 11.35 -12.17 3.97
N ILE A 18 11.32 -11.13 3.13
CA ILE A 18 11.25 -9.73 3.56
C ILE A 18 9.81 -9.24 3.43
N SER A 19 9.14 -8.98 4.55
CA SER A 19 7.77 -8.44 4.53
C SER A 19 7.73 -7.02 3.99
N SER A 20 6.69 -6.72 3.22
CA SER A 20 6.56 -5.49 2.45
C SER A 20 5.10 -5.06 2.33
N VAL A 21 4.89 -3.75 2.13
CA VAL A 21 3.57 -3.16 1.89
C VAL A 21 3.69 -2.00 0.91
N SER A 22 2.66 -1.80 0.10
CA SER A 22 2.53 -0.62 -0.77
C SER A 22 1.31 0.22 -0.41
N ILE A 23 1.39 1.53 -0.65
CA ILE A 23 0.25 2.44 -0.60
C ILE A 23 -0.18 2.71 -2.04
N THR A 24 -1.46 2.53 -2.34
CA THR A 24 -2.03 2.68 -3.68
C THR A 24 -3.16 3.69 -3.72
N LEU A 25 -3.30 4.38 -4.85
CA LEU A 25 -4.37 5.33 -5.14
C LEU A 25 -5.36 4.80 -6.18
N LEU A 26 -5.10 3.61 -6.75
CA LEU A 26 -5.90 3.00 -7.82
C LEU A 26 -6.35 1.62 -7.38
N ARG A 27 -7.55 1.54 -6.81
CA ARG A 27 -8.11 0.30 -6.26
C ARG A 27 -8.22 -0.78 -7.33
N GLU A 28 -8.83 -0.46 -8.46
CA GLU A 28 -9.17 -1.40 -9.52
C GLU A 28 -7.92 -2.05 -10.13
N VAL A 29 -6.88 -1.25 -10.33
CA VAL A 29 -5.60 -1.75 -10.86
C VAL A 29 -4.88 -2.62 -9.82
N THR A 30 -4.98 -2.26 -8.54
CA THR A 30 -4.37 -3.04 -7.45
C THR A 30 -5.06 -4.39 -7.26
N GLU A 31 -6.39 -4.45 -7.41
CA GLU A 31 -7.18 -5.67 -7.38
C GLU A 31 -6.81 -6.64 -8.51
N ILE A 32 -6.39 -6.12 -9.67
CA ILE A 32 -5.88 -6.95 -10.78
C ILE A 32 -4.47 -7.48 -10.46
N ILE A 33 -3.58 -6.62 -9.95
CA ILE A 33 -2.16 -6.97 -9.69
C ILE A 33 -2.04 -7.92 -8.50
N ARG A 34 -2.89 -7.77 -7.49
CA ARG A 34 -2.92 -8.57 -6.25
C ARG A 34 -1.54 -8.65 -5.56
N PRO A 35 -0.91 -7.51 -5.22
CA PRO A 35 0.34 -7.54 -4.46
C PRO A 35 0.11 -8.19 -3.08
N PRO A 36 1.17 -8.69 -2.41
CA PRO A 36 1.05 -9.36 -1.11
C PRO A 36 0.26 -8.54 -0.08
N ARG A 37 0.61 -7.26 0.09
CA ARG A 37 -0.07 -6.34 1.02
C ARG A 37 -0.15 -4.95 0.38
N ALA A 38 -1.34 -4.36 0.37
CA ALA A 38 -1.52 -2.98 -0.06
C ALA A 38 -2.57 -2.24 0.78
N LEU A 39 -2.28 -0.97 1.06
CA LEU A 39 -3.23 -0.02 1.65
C LEU A 39 -3.76 0.90 0.54
N PHE A 40 -5.06 0.84 0.28
CA PHE A 40 -5.75 1.79 -0.57
C PHE A 40 -6.02 3.08 0.21
N ALA A 41 -5.47 4.19 -0.27
CA ALA A 41 -5.72 5.52 0.25
C ALA A 41 -6.53 6.32 -0.79
N ASN A 42 -7.77 6.69 -0.45
CA ASN A 42 -8.65 7.42 -1.37
C ASN A 42 -8.32 8.92 -1.41
N PHE A 43 -7.12 9.26 -1.87
CA PHE A 43 -6.66 10.62 -2.07
C PHE A 43 -6.53 10.96 -3.54
N ARG A 44 -6.34 12.25 -3.85
CA ARG A 44 -6.06 12.69 -5.22
C ARG A 44 -4.78 12.02 -5.73
N MET A 45 -4.81 11.60 -7.00
CA MET A 45 -3.64 11.06 -7.67
C MET A 45 -2.43 11.99 -7.51
N GLY A 46 -1.28 11.43 -7.13
CA GLY A 46 -0.07 12.18 -6.80
C GLY A 46 0.09 12.53 -5.31
N PHE A 47 -0.93 12.30 -4.47
CA PHE A 47 -0.91 12.59 -3.04
C PHE A 47 -1.17 11.33 -2.19
N PRO A 48 -0.30 10.30 -2.24
CA PRO A 48 -0.53 9.02 -1.56
C PRO A 48 -0.65 9.12 -0.04
N LEU A 49 -0.13 10.20 0.56
CA LEU A 49 -0.19 10.47 2.00
C LEU A 49 -1.19 11.60 2.36
N GLY A 50 -2.02 12.01 1.41
CA GLY A 50 -2.99 13.10 1.60
C GLY A 50 -2.40 14.50 1.40
N MET A 51 -2.97 15.48 2.07
CA MET A 51 -2.61 16.90 1.91
C MET A 51 -1.13 17.15 2.29
N PRO A 52 -0.41 18.03 1.54
CA PRO A 52 0.90 18.50 1.96
C PRO A 52 0.82 19.22 3.32
N ASP A 53 1.95 19.25 4.05
CA ASP A 53 2.10 19.91 5.35
C ASP A 53 1.11 19.46 6.44
N HIS A 54 0.54 18.26 6.31
CA HIS A 54 -0.36 17.67 7.28
C HIS A 54 0.25 16.42 7.95
N PRO A 55 1.33 16.56 8.76
CA PRO A 55 2.13 15.45 9.25
C PRO A 55 1.31 14.44 10.05
N LYS A 56 0.31 14.88 10.83
CA LYS A 56 -0.56 13.97 11.59
C LYS A 56 -1.31 12.98 10.70
N LEU A 57 -1.75 13.41 9.51
CA LEU A 57 -2.44 12.54 8.54
C LEU A 57 -1.44 11.61 7.88
N GLN A 58 -0.32 12.15 7.42
CA GLN A 58 0.72 11.38 6.74
C GLN A 58 1.24 10.24 7.62
N HIS A 59 1.50 10.52 8.91
CA HIS A 59 1.90 9.49 9.87
C HIS A 59 0.82 8.44 10.11
N LYS A 60 -0.47 8.81 10.14
CA LYS A 60 -1.57 7.84 10.25
C LYS A 60 -1.62 6.90 9.04
N VAL A 61 -1.47 7.44 7.82
CA VAL A 61 -1.46 6.64 6.58
C VAL A 61 -0.29 5.66 6.60
N ILE A 62 0.89 6.13 6.99
CA ILE A 62 2.09 5.29 7.10
C ILE A 62 1.88 4.20 8.17
N ALA A 63 1.40 4.56 9.36
CA ALA A 63 1.13 3.61 10.43
C ALA A 63 0.13 2.52 9.99
N ALA A 64 -0.99 2.91 9.38
CA ALA A 64 -1.99 1.97 8.87
C ALA A 64 -1.43 1.04 7.78
N ALA A 65 -0.47 1.51 6.97
CA ALA A 65 0.20 0.65 6.00
C ALA A 65 1.14 -0.33 6.70
N LEU A 66 1.94 0.12 7.66
CA LEU A 66 2.87 -0.72 8.42
C LEU A 66 2.16 -1.76 9.28
N GLU A 67 0.98 -1.48 9.81
CA GLU A 67 0.13 -2.46 10.53
C GLU A 67 -0.21 -3.67 9.66
N LEU A 68 -0.21 -3.54 8.32
CA LEU A 68 -0.44 -4.68 7.43
C LEU A 68 0.72 -5.66 7.40
N LEU A 69 1.93 -5.28 7.83
CA LEU A 69 3.08 -6.17 7.83
C LEU A 69 2.88 -7.40 8.74
N ASP A 70 2.05 -7.27 9.78
CA ASP A 70 1.71 -8.38 10.69
C ASP A 70 0.68 -9.36 10.10
N ARG A 71 0.05 -9.02 8.97
CA ARG A 71 -0.94 -9.88 8.29
C ARG A 71 -0.23 -11.00 7.54
N ASN A 72 -0.69 -12.24 7.71
CA ASN A 72 -0.15 -13.41 6.98
C ASN A 72 -1.13 -13.98 5.93
N ASP A 73 -2.36 -13.48 5.90
CA ASP A 73 -3.42 -13.86 4.97
C ASP A 73 -3.35 -13.04 3.66
N VAL A 74 -2.19 -13.09 3.00
CA VAL A 74 -1.92 -12.41 1.74
C VAL A 74 -2.50 -13.19 0.54
N PRO A 75 -2.97 -12.52 -0.54
CA PRO A 75 -2.92 -11.08 -0.79
C PRO A 75 -4.02 -10.30 -0.04
N VAL A 76 -3.65 -9.13 0.50
CA VAL A 76 -4.58 -8.23 1.20
C VAL A 76 -4.59 -6.83 0.57
N LEU A 77 -5.79 -6.32 0.33
CA LEU A 77 -6.05 -4.93 -0.02
C LEU A 77 -6.93 -4.30 1.06
N ALA A 78 -6.30 -3.57 1.98
CA ALA A 78 -7.02 -2.85 3.04
C ALA A 78 -7.36 -1.43 2.59
N GLU A 79 -8.38 -0.83 3.21
CA GLU A 79 -8.77 0.56 2.97
C GLU A 79 -8.35 1.44 4.13
N PHE A 80 -7.71 2.57 3.83
CA PHE A 80 -7.38 3.57 4.83
C PHE A 80 -8.65 4.26 5.36
N ARG A 81 -8.83 4.21 6.68
CA ARG A 81 -9.94 4.85 7.41
C ARG A 81 -9.32 5.72 8.50
N GLY A 82 -9.06 7.01 8.26
CA GLY A 82 -8.33 7.84 9.24
C GLY A 82 -8.37 9.34 9.04
#